data_AF-A0A497DSL4-F1
#
_entry.id   AF-A0A497DSL4-F1
#
_cell.length_a   1.000
_cell.length_b   1.000
_cell.length_c   1.000
_cell.angle_alpha   90.00
_cell.angle_beta   90.00
_cell.angle_gamma   90.00
#
_symmetry.space_group_name_H-M   'P 1'
#
loop_
_entity.id
_entity.type
_entity.pdbx_description
1 polymer ?
#
loop_
_entity_poly.entity_id
_entity_poly.type
_entity_poly.pdbx_seq_one_letter_code
_entity_poly.pdbx_strand_id
1 'polypeptide(L)' 'MKQFNFHQSTEIVFGKGCVSEAGEIVSTYGRRCLMVSTPDALLVPPYERVKMILTNAGLCIASAGVTLPHGMGMAVG' A
#
# COMPACT_ATOMS: atom_id res chain seq x y z
N MET A 1 36.65 -5.81 -3.87
CA MET A 1 35.21 -5.54 -4.14
C MET A 1 35.14 -4.54 -5.28
N LYS A 2 34.17 -4.68 -6.19
CA LYS A 2 33.93 -3.70 -7.27
C LYS A 2 33.15 -2.50 -6.72
N GLN A 3 33.30 -1.33 -7.34
CA GLN A 3 32.55 -0.14 -6.99
C GLN A 3 31.05 -0.36 -7.23
N PHE A 4 30.21 0.01 -6.26
CA PHE A 4 28.75 0.00 -6.38
C PHE A 4 28.14 1.19 -5.64
N ASN A 5 26.97 1.63 -6.11
CA ASN A 5 26.17 2.64 -5.44
C ASN A 5 25.04 1.96 -4.67
N PHE A 6 24.89 2.28 -3.38
CA PHE A 6 23.81 1.81 -2.54
C PHE A 6 22.91 2.98 -2.17
N HIS A 7 21.60 2.81 -2.33
CA HIS A 7 20.61 3.83 -1.99
C HIS A 7 19.39 3.18 -1.36
N GLN A 8 19.15 3.51 -0.09
CA GLN A 8 17.99 3.05 0.67
C GLN A 8 17.36 4.24 1.38
N SER A 9 16.47 4.94 0.69
CA SER A 9 15.64 6.00 1.29
C SER A 9 14.36 5.47 1.93
N THR A 10 14.09 4.17 1.79
CA THR A 10 12.88 3.56 2.34
C THR A 10 12.94 3.58 3.87
N GLU A 11 11.94 4.23 4.47
CA GLU A 11 11.66 4.10 5.89
C GLU A 11 10.89 2.80 6.15
N ILE A 12 11.33 2.02 7.14
CA ILE A 12 10.69 0.76 7.52
C ILE A 12 10.07 0.94 8.90
N VAL A 13 8.74 1.03 8.94
CA VAL A 13 7.97 1.01 10.18
C VAL A 13 7.57 -0.44 10.47
N PHE A 14 8.16 -1.03 11.51
CA PHE A 14 8.05 -2.46 11.78
C PHE A 14 7.62 -2.77 13.21
N GLY A 15 6.74 -3.74 13.36
CA GLY A 15 6.22 -4.20 14.64
C GLY A 15 4.75 -4.62 14.56
N LYS A 16 4.26 -5.25 15.62
CA LYS A 16 2.83 -5.59 15.73
C LYS A 16 2.03 -4.30 15.90
N GLY A 17 1.15 -4.02 14.94
CA GLY A 17 0.21 -2.89 15.04
C GLY A 17 0.61 -1.64 14.26
N CYS A 18 1.82 -1.59 13.68
CA CYS A 18 2.32 -0.41 12.95
C CYS A 18 1.43 0.05 11.79
N VAL A 19 0.61 -0.84 11.20
CA VAL A 19 -0.38 -0.45 10.18
C VAL A 19 -1.34 0.64 10.67
N SER A 20 -1.59 0.72 11.98
CA SER A 20 -2.43 1.76 12.57
C SER A 20 -1.85 3.17 12.42
N GLU A 21 -0.53 3.30 12.23
CA GLU A 21 0.18 4.57 12.04
C GLU A 21 0.10 5.05 10.57
N ALA A 22 -0.37 4.19 9.65
CA ALA A 22 -0.39 4.49 8.22
C ALA A 22 -1.17 5.78 7.88
N GLY A 23 -2.23 6.09 8.63
CA GLY A 23 -3.00 7.32 8.44
C GLY A 23 -2.15 8.58 8.66
N GLU A 24 -1.41 8.61 9.78
CA GLU A 24 -0.54 9.73 10.13
C GLU A 24 0.64 9.83 9.16
N ILE A 25 1.28 8.71 8.85
CA ILE A 25 2.41 8.65 7.90
C ILE A 25 1.98 9.14 6.51
N VAL A 26 0.88 8.63 5.96
CA VAL A 26 0.40 9.02 4.62
C VAL A 26 0.03 10.51 4.57
N SER A 27 -0.49 11.07 5.66
CA SER A 27 -0.86 12.48 5.73
C SER A 27 0.34 13.43 5.52
N THR A 28 1.57 12.98 5.80
CA THR A 28 2.80 13.74 5.56
C THR A 28 3.11 13.91 4.06
N TYR A 29 2.61 13.00 3.22
CA TYR A 29 2.81 13.02 1.76
C TYR A 29 1.68 13.73 1.02
N GLY A 30 0.49 13.84 1.62
CA GLY A 30 -0.65 14.54 1.03
C GLY A 30 -2.00 14.11 1.59
N ARG A 31 -3.07 14.71 1.05
CA ARG A 31 -4.46 14.45 1.49
C ARG A 31 -5.23 13.46 0.62
N ARG A 32 -4.64 13.00 -0.48
CA ARG A 32 -5.28 12.08 -1.43
C ARG A 32 -4.36 10.91 -1.70
N CYS A 33 -4.90 9.70 -1.68
CA CYS A 33 -4.14 8.49 -1.99
C CYS A 33 -4.95 7.53 -2.88
N LEU A 34 -4.24 6.71 -3.63
CA LEU A 34 -4.79 5.62 -4.42
C LEU A 34 -4.43 4.30 -3.75
N MET A 35 -5.43 3.56 -3.28
CA MET A 35 -5.24 2.19 -2.81
C MET A 35 -5.25 1.24 -4.01
N VAL A 36 -4.15 0.53 -4.19
CA VAL A 36 -3.96 -0.45 -5.27
C VAL A 36 -3.96 -1.85 -4.67
N SER A 37 -4.83 -2.73 -5.17
CA SER A 37 -4.94 -4.12 -4.71
C SER A 37 -5.25 -5.08 -5.86
N THR A 38 -5.19 -6.37 -5.56
CA THR A 38 -5.71 -7.44 -6.42
C THR A 38 -7.16 -7.78 -5.98
N PRO A 39 -8.00 -8.32 -6.87
CA PRO A 39 -9.33 -8.80 -6.50
C PRO A 39 -9.20 -10.19 -5.84
N ASP A 40 -8.81 -10.22 -4.57
CA ASP A 40 -8.66 -11.44 -3.77
C ASP A 40 -9.53 -11.35 -2.51
N ALA A 41 -10.39 -12.35 -2.30
CA ALA A 41 -11.29 -12.42 -1.16
C ALA A 41 -10.55 -12.40 0.20
N LEU A 42 -9.33 -12.95 0.26
CA LEU A 42 -8.51 -12.96 1.48
C LEU A 42 -7.96 -11.57 1.83
N LEU A 43 -7.88 -10.67 0.85
CA LEU A 43 -7.43 -9.30 1.05
C LEU A 43 -8.54 -8.36 1.51
N VAL A 44 -9.81 -8.78 1.50
CA VAL A 44 -10.93 -7.92 1.90
C VAL A 44 -10.79 -7.41 3.35
N PRO A 45 -10.54 -8.27 4.36
CA PRO A 45 -10.38 -7.78 5.74
C PRO A 45 -9.21 -6.80 5.94
N PRO A 46 -7.98 -7.06 5.47
CA PRO A 46 -6.89 -6.10 5.62
C PRO A 46 -7.10 -4.83 4.77
N TYR A 47 -7.73 -4.94 3.59
CA TYR A 47 -8.06 -3.80 2.75
C TYR A 47 -9.01 -2.82 3.46
N GLU A 48 -10.13 -3.33 3.99
CA GLU A 48 -11.09 -2.51 4.72
C GLU A 48 -10.47 -1.91 5.98
N ARG A 49 -9.61 -2.66 6.68
CA ARG A 49 -8.86 -2.13 7.83
C ARG A 49 -8.03 -0.91 7.45
N VAL A 50 -7.24 -0.99 6.39
CA VAL A 50 -6.40 0.13 5.93
C VAL A 50 -7.26 1.30 5.46
N LYS A 51 -8.33 1.02 4.71
CA LYS A 51 -9.27 2.05 4.25
C LYS A 51 -9.90 2.82 5.42
N MET A 52 -10.28 2.13 6.49
CA MET A 52 -10.77 2.79 7.72
C MET A 52 -9.71 3.65 8.38
N ILE A 53 -8.48 3.16 8.53
CA ILE A 53 -7.37 3.92 9.12
C ILE A 53 -7.13 5.23 8.36
N LEU A 54 -7.07 5.15 7.03
CA LEU A 54 -6.86 6.32 6.16
C LEU A 54 -8.05 7.28 6.20
N THR A 55 -9.28 6.77 6.22
CA THR A 55 -10.50 7.59 6.31
C THR A 55 -10.58 8.34 7.64
N ASN A 56 -10.24 7.68 8.75
CA ASN A 56 -10.22 8.28 10.08
C ASN A 56 -9.14 9.36 10.21
N ALA A 57 -8.07 9.28 9.41
CA ALA A 57 -7.05 10.32 9.29
C ALA A 57 -7.47 11.49 8.36
N GLY A 58 -8.69 11.47 7.80
CA GLY A 58 -9.21 12.54 6.95
C GLY A 58 -8.69 12.53 5.52
N LEU A 59 -8.19 11.40 5.02
CA LEU A 59 -7.66 11.26 3.67
C LEU A 59 -8.76 10.95 2.65
N CYS A 60 -8.68 11.53 1.46
CA CYS A 60 -9.52 11.12 0.32
C CYS A 60 -8.90 9.91 -0.38
N ILE A 61 -9.67 8.84 -0.51
CA ILE A 61 -9.18 7.55 -1.01
C ILE A 61 -9.86 7.21 -2.33
N ALA A 62 -9.07 6.92 -3.36
CA ALA A 62 -9.51 6.23 -4.57
C ALA A 62 -9.03 4.77 -4.54
N SER A 63 -9.69 3.87 -5.27
CA SER A 63 -9.35 2.44 -5.30
C SER A 63 -9.17 1.89 -6.71
N ALA A 64 -8.17 1.03 -6.89
CA ALA A 64 -7.93 0.28 -8.12
C ALA A 64 -7.70 -1.20 -7.78
N GLY A 65 -8.66 -2.06 -8.16
CA GLY A 65 -8.63 -3.52 -7.92
C GLY A 65 -8.15 -4.34 -9.11
N VAL A 66 -7.33 -3.76 -10.00
CA VAL A 66 -6.98 -4.34 -11.31
C VAL A 66 -5.60 -4.99 -11.35
N THR A 67 -4.92 -5.05 -10.20
CA THR A 67 -3.57 -5.61 -10.16
C THR A 67 -3.69 -7.13 -10.33
N LEU A 68 -3.17 -7.66 -11.43
CA LEU A 68 -3.01 -9.09 -11.63
C LEU A 68 -1.57 -9.47 -11.27
N PRO A 69 -1.32 -10.60 -10.60
CA PRO A 69 0.03 -11.11 -10.43
C PRO A 69 0.71 -11.21 -11.80
N HIS A 70 2.02 -10.95 -11.85
CA HIS A 70 2.77 -10.90 -13.11
C HIS A 70 2.69 -12.25 -13.87
N GLY A 71 2.39 -13.35 -13.18
CA GLY A 71 2.13 -14.67 -13.79
C GLY A 71 0.72 -14.87 -14.38
N MET A 72 -0.29 -14.07 -14.00
CA MET A 72 -1.66 -14.16 -14.56
C MET A 72 -1.86 -13.26 -15.79
N GLY A 73 -1.16 -12.13 -15.89
CA GLY A 73 -1.27 -11.21 -17.03
C GLY A 73 -0.65 -11.73 -18.33
N MET A 74 0.29 -12.67 -18.25
CA MET A 74 0.99 -13.24 -19.41
C MET A 74 0.14 -14.27 -20.19
N ALA A 75 -0.97 -14.76 -19.63
CA ALA A 75 -1.85 -15.74 -20.26
C ALA A 75 -3.01 -15.12 -21.07
N VAL A 76 -3.12 -13.78 -21.09
CA VAL A 76 -4.15 -13.03 -21.82
C VAL A 76 -3.55 -12.35 -23.07
N GLY A 77 -2.55 -12.99 -23.68
CA GLY A 77 -1.89 -12.56 -24.92
C GLY A 77 -2.12 -13.54 -26.07
#